data_AF-A0A9E0CY44-F1
#
_entry.id   AF-A0A9E0CY44-F1
#
_cell.length_a   1.000
_cell.length_b   1.000
_cell.length_c   1.000
_cell.angle_alpha   90.00
_cell.angle_beta   90.00
_cell.angle_gamma   90.00
#
_symmetry.space_group_name_H-M   'P 1'
#
loop_
_entity.id
_entity.type
_entity.pdbx_description
1 polymer ?
#
loop_
_entity_poly.entity_id
_entity_poly.type
_entity_poly.pdbx_seq_one_letter_code
_entity_poly.pdbx_strand_id
1 'polypeptide(L)'
;TSYYVINEGFKISKFYKADNSLAYIYCDIIDTSYDAVSDTYIFTDLLADVIIENNGRVRVVDLDELGDALTENIISCELMSDALHKLNKLLTAIYNGTFNEYIRILESHE
;
A
#
# COMPACT_ATOMS: atom_id res chain seq x y z
N THR A 1 -13.51 2.50 -2.27
CA THR A 1 -13.03 3.48 -1.28
C THR A 1 -11.57 3.22 -1.00
N SER A 2 -10.78 4.27 -0.70
CA SER A 2 -9.36 4.15 -0.37
C SER A 2 -9.00 4.85 0.95
N TYR A 3 -8.05 4.29 1.70
CA TYR A 3 -7.53 4.85 2.95
C TYR A 3 -6.00 4.96 2.89
N TYR A 4 -5.48 6.18 3.08
CA TYR A 4 -4.06 6.45 3.14
C TYR A 4 -3.58 6.38 4.58
N VAL A 5 -2.80 5.35 4.90
CA VAL A 5 -2.23 5.15 6.24
C VAL A 5 -0.85 5.81 6.27
N ILE A 6 -0.85 7.14 6.21
CA ILE A 6 0.34 7.98 5.92
C ILE A 6 1.54 7.61 6.80
N ASN A 7 1.34 7.49 8.12
CA ASN A 7 2.41 7.17 9.07
C ASN A 7 2.98 5.75 8.91
N GLU A 8 2.24 4.88 8.23
CA GLU A 8 2.60 3.48 8.04
C GLU A 8 3.17 3.20 6.64
N GLY A 9 3.00 4.14 5.69
CA GLY A 9 3.60 4.08 4.36
C GLY A 9 2.85 3.20 3.36
N PHE A 10 1.54 3.04 3.51
CA PHE A 10 0.72 2.33 2.52
C PHE A 10 -0.69 2.92 2.34
N LYS A 11 -1.24 2.74 1.14
CA LYS A 11 -2.63 3.04 0.78
C LYS A 11 -3.40 1.73 0.71
N ILE A 12 -4.62 1.68 1.25
CA ILE A 12 -5.51 0.50 1.18
C ILE A 12 -6.70 0.85 0.29
N SER A 13 -7.03 -0.01 -0.67
CA SER A 13 -8.15 0.16 -1.59
C SER A 13 -9.01 -1.11 -1.64
N LYS A 14 -10.34 -0.96 -1.49
CA LYS A 14 -11.30 -2.06 -1.70
C LYS A 14 -11.84 -2.01 -3.13
N PHE A 15 -11.69 -3.11 -3.86
CA PHE A 15 -12.23 -3.29 -5.20
C PHE A 15 -13.48 -4.17 -5.14
N TYR A 16 -14.55 -3.76 -5.82
CA TYR A 16 -15.83 -4.45 -5.83
C TYR A 16 -16.16 -4.96 -7.22
N LYS A 17 -16.88 -6.09 -7.29
CA LYS A 17 -17.45 -6.61 -8.53
C LYS A 17 -18.73 -5.85 -8.89
N ALA A 18 -19.27 -6.11 -10.07
CA ALA A 18 -20.51 -5.50 -10.56
C ALA A 18 -21.74 -5.80 -9.67
N ASP A 19 -21.72 -6.87 -8.88
CA ASP A 19 -22.77 -7.24 -7.93
C ASP A 19 -22.58 -6.63 -6.52
N ASN A 20 -21.66 -5.66 -6.37
CA ASN A 20 -21.22 -5.06 -5.11
C ASN A 20 -20.55 -6.03 -4.11
N SER A 21 -20.26 -7.28 -4.48
CA SER A 21 -19.42 -8.14 -3.65
C SER A 21 -17.96 -7.68 -3.69
N LEU A 22 -17.24 -7.78 -2.56
CA LEU A 22 -15.81 -7.49 -2.51
C LEU A 22 -15.07 -8.43 -3.48
N ALA A 23 -14.23 -7.87 -4.35
CA ALA A 23 -13.36 -8.63 -5.24
C ALA A 23 -12.05 -8.99 -4.52
N TYR A 24 -11.36 -7.98 -4.01
CA TYR A 24 -10.10 -8.08 -3.26
C TYR A 24 -9.79 -6.74 -2.58
N ILE A 25 -8.81 -6.77 -1.68
CA ILE A 25 -8.18 -5.58 -1.11
C ILE A 25 -6.81 -5.41 -1.76
N TYR A 26 -6.49 -4.19 -2.18
CA TYR A 26 -5.22 -3.81 -2.76
C TYR A 26 -4.50 -2.85 -1.84
N CYS A 27 -3.22 -3.06 -1.62
CA CYS A 27 -2.41 -2.20 -0.78
C CYS A 27 -1.17 -1.73 -1.52
N ASP A 28 -1.07 -0.43 -1.77
CA ASP A 28 0.08 0.19 -2.40
C ASP A 28 1.09 0.63 -1.36
N ILE A 29 2.37 0.33 -1.58
CA ILE A 29 3.46 0.89 -0.78
C ILE A 29 3.78 2.28 -1.30
N ILE A 30 3.77 3.27 -0.41
CA ILE A 30 3.90 4.68 -0.79
C ILE A 30 4.93 5.41 0.06
N ASP A 31 5.56 6.42 -0.53
CA ASP A 31 6.17 7.50 0.21
C ASP A 31 5.25 8.72 0.26
N THR A 32 5.25 9.43 1.37
CA THR A 32 4.41 10.62 1.54
C THR A 32 5.27 11.80 1.97
N SER A 33 5.19 12.87 1.21
CA SER A 33 5.75 14.17 1.59
C SER A 33 4.66 15.23 1.63
N TYR A 34 4.86 16.23 2.48
CA TYR A 34 3.98 17.38 2.60
C TYR A 34 4.76 18.64 2.24
N ASP A 35 4.26 19.37 1.25
CA ASP A 35 4.76 20.68 0.88
C ASP A 35 3.92 21.76 1.56
N ALA A 36 4.51 22.39 2.58
CA ALA A 36 3.87 23.44 3.36
C ALA A 36 3.70 24.76 2.57
N VAL A 37 4.45 24.97 1.49
CA VAL A 37 4.32 26.18 0.66
C VAL A 37 3.06 26.10 -0.20
N SER A 38 2.79 24.93 -0.78
CA SER A 38 1.62 24.69 -1.62
C SER A 38 0.44 24.07 -0.88
N ASP A 39 0.59 23.79 0.42
CA ASP A 39 -0.37 23.06 1.26
C ASP A 39 -0.85 21.75 0.61
N THR A 40 0.11 20.99 0.06
CA THR A 40 -0.17 19.80 -0.74
C THR A 40 0.53 18.57 -0.19
N TYR A 41 -0.18 17.44 -0.17
CA TYR A 41 0.41 16.13 0.02
C TYR A 41 0.80 15.51 -1.32
N ILE A 42 2.00 14.96 -1.39
CA ILE A 42 2.51 14.18 -2.52
C ILE A 42 2.63 12.73 -2.06
N PHE A 43 1.91 11.84 -2.74
CA PHE A 43 1.98 10.40 -2.53
C PHE A 43 2.73 9.79 -3.70
N THR A 44 3.94 9.30 -3.44
CA THR A 44 4.79 8.65 -4.43
C THR A 44 4.58 7.15 -4.35
N ASP A 45 4.26 6.54 -5.49
CA ASP A 45 4.15 5.10 -5.64
C ASP A 45 5.56 4.46 -5.56
N LEU A 46 5.74 3.46 -4.69
CA LEU A 46 6.99 2.73 -4.52
C LEU A 46 6.95 1.33 -5.15
N LEU A 47 6.05 1.12 -6.11
CA LEU A 47 5.93 -0.01 -7.05
C LEU A 47 5.61 -1.38 -6.42
N ALA A 48 5.97 -1.63 -5.16
CA ALA A 48 5.58 -2.84 -4.49
C ALA A 48 4.12 -2.76 -4.02
N ASP A 49 3.35 -3.82 -4.30
CA ASP A 49 1.95 -3.91 -3.91
C ASP A 49 1.61 -5.24 -3.23
N VAL A 50 0.54 -5.22 -2.45
CA VAL A 50 -0.03 -6.41 -1.81
C VAL A 50 -1.50 -6.58 -2.14
N ILE A 51 -1.86 -7.75 -2.67
CA ILE A 51 -3.24 -8.14 -2.93
C ILE A 51 -3.68 -9.14 -1.87
N ILE A 52 -4.81 -8.86 -1.21
CA ILE A 52 -5.46 -9.75 -0.24
C ILE A 52 -6.78 -10.21 -0.85
N GLU A 53 -6.87 -11.51 -1.13
CA GLU A 53 -8.06 -12.14 -1.67
C GLU A 53 -9.07 -12.49 -0.57
N ASN A 54 -10.35 -12.66 -0.95
CA ASN A 54 -11.42 -12.97 0.01
C ASN A 54 -11.24 -14.28 0.79
N ASN A 55 -10.40 -15.20 0.31
CA ASN A 55 -10.06 -16.43 1.00
C ASN A 55 -8.88 -16.26 1.99
N GLY A 56 -8.38 -15.04 2.16
CA GLY A 56 -7.22 -14.71 3.00
C GLY A 56 -5.87 -14.92 2.32
N ARG A 57 -5.82 -15.32 1.03
CA ARG A 57 -4.55 -15.44 0.30
C ARG A 57 -3.95 -14.05 0.11
N VAL A 58 -2.69 -13.93 0.52
CA VAL A 58 -1.87 -12.71 0.36
C VAL A 58 -0.89 -12.94 -0.77
N ARG A 59 -0.81 -11.99 -1.70
CA ARG A 59 0.16 -11.97 -2.78
C ARG A 59 0.92 -10.65 -2.74
N VAL A 60 2.25 -10.72 -2.74
CA VAL A 60 3.10 -9.57 -3.05
C VAL A 60 3.31 -9.56 -4.55
N VAL A 61 3.14 -8.41 -5.19
CA VAL A 61 3.30 -8.23 -6.64
C VAL A 61 4.24 -7.05 -6.93
N ASP A 62 4.72 -6.97 -8.17
CA ASP A 62 5.47 -5.84 -8.75
C ASP A 62 6.82 -5.54 -8.07
N LEU A 63 7.39 -6.54 -7.38
CA LEU A 63 8.75 -6.48 -6.84
C LEU A 63 9.84 -6.47 -7.93
N ASP A 64 9.54 -7.02 -9.10
CA ASP A 64 10.37 -6.92 -10.29
C ASP A 64 10.40 -5.48 -10.81
N GLU A 65 9.24 -4.82 -10.92
CA GLU A 65 9.17 -3.39 -11.28
C GLU A 65 9.95 -2.52 -10.29
N LEU A 66 9.83 -2.79 -8.98
CA LEU A 66 10.63 -2.13 -7.96
C LEU A 66 12.15 -2.35 -8.13
N GLY A 67 12.55 -3.58 -8.49
CA GLY A 67 13.96 -3.91 -8.75
C GLY A 67 14.50 -3.27 -10.04
N ASP A 68 13.68 -3.22 -11.08
CA ASP A 68 14.01 -2.58 -12.35
C ASP A 68 14.13 -1.07 -12.17
N ALA A 69 13.23 -0.43 -11.42
CA ALA A 69 13.30 0.99 -11.10
C ALA A 69 14.60 1.38 -10.37
N LEU A 70 15.13 0.51 -9.49
CA LEU A 70 16.44 0.73 -8.89
C LEU A 70 17.55 0.59 -9.94
N THR A 71 17.49 -0.45 -10.77
CA THR A 71 18.50 -0.72 -11.81
C THR A 71 18.59 0.41 -12.84
N GLU A 72 17.44 0.99 -13.20
CA GLU A 72 17.31 2.10 -14.13
C GLU A 72 17.58 3.47 -13.47
N ASN A 73 17.88 3.52 -12.18
CA ASN A 73 18.07 4.74 -11.38
C ASN A 73 16.83 5.66 -11.36
N ILE A 74 15.63 5.09 -11.48
CA ILE A 74 14.35 5.79 -11.29
C ILE A 74 14.15 6.08 -9.79
N ILE A 75 14.55 5.14 -8.93
CA ILE A 75 14.55 5.31 -7.46
C ILE A 75 15.96 5.17 -6.89
N SER A 76 16.16 5.72 -5.68
CA SER A 76 17.43 5.57 -4.96
C SER A 76 17.45 4.31 -4.10
N CYS A 77 18.65 3.92 -3.64
CA CYS A 77 18.81 2.81 -2.69
C CYS A 77 18.04 3.06 -1.38
N GLU A 78 17.94 4.32 -0.95
CA GLU A 78 17.19 4.71 0.25
C GLU A 78 15.68 4.48 0.04
N LEU A 79 15.12 4.89 -1.09
CA LEU A 79 13.70 4.64 -1.42
C LEU A 79 13.40 3.15 -1.57
N MET A 80 14.32 2.38 -2.17
CA MET A 80 14.20 0.92 -2.23
C MET A 80 14.16 0.31 -0.81
N SER A 81 15.11 0.70 0.05
CA SER A 81 15.17 0.18 1.42
C SER A 81 13.91 0.54 2.20
N ASP A 82 13.40 1.75 2.03
CA ASP A 82 12.19 2.24 2.68
C ASP A 82 10.94 1.50 2.19
N ALA A 83 10.81 1.27 0.87
CA ALA A 83 9.74 0.46 0.28
C ALA A 83 9.71 -0.95 0.88
N LEU A 84 10.87 -1.62 0.99
CA LEU A 84 10.97 -2.95 1.59
C LEU A 84 10.61 -2.97 3.08
N HIS A 85 10.98 -1.94 3.84
CA HIS A 85 10.60 -1.82 5.26
C HIS A 85 9.10 -1.60 5.43
N LYS A 86 8.49 -0.72 4.64
CA LYS A 86 7.04 -0.46 4.64
C LYS A 86 6.25 -1.69 4.21
N LEU A 87 6.71 -2.40 3.18
CA LEU A 87 6.15 -3.69 2.76
C LEU A 87 6.20 -4.72 3.89
N ASN A 88 7.34 -4.87 4.56
CA ASN A 88 7.44 -5.79 5.70
C ASN A 88 6.51 -5.39 6.85
N LYS A 89 6.35 -4.09 7.11
CA LYS A 89 5.42 -3.57 8.13
C LYS A 89 3.98 -3.96 7.80
N LEU A 90 3.56 -3.76 6.56
CA LEU A 90 2.24 -4.14 6.06
C LEU A 90 2.01 -5.66 6.19
N LEU A 91 2.95 -6.48 5.71
CA LEU A 91 2.85 -7.94 5.80
C LEU A 91 2.78 -8.41 7.26
N THR A 92 3.56 -7.79 8.14
CA THR A 92 3.51 -8.08 9.59
C THR A 92 2.12 -7.80 10.15
N ALA A 93 1.52 -6.64 9.81
CA ALA A 93 0.17 -6.28 10.24
C ALA A 93 -0.90 -7.23 9.68
N ILE A 94 -0.72 -7.74 8.46
CA ILE A 94 -1.62 -8.73 7.87
C ILE A 94 -1.51 -10.05 8.64
N TYR A 95 -0.29 -10.55 8.86
CA TYR A 95 -0.06 -11.86 9.47
C TYR A 95 -0.39 -11.92 10.96
N ASN A 96 -0.22 -10.82 11.70
CA ASN A 96 -0.59 -10.76 13.11
C ASN A 96 -2.07 -10.37 13.36
N GLY A 97 -2.81 -10.07 12.29
CA GLY A 97 -4.23 -9.71 12.33
C GLY A 97 -4.55 -8.24 12.64
N THR A 98 -3.54 -7.38 12.88
CA THR A 98 -3.77 -5.95 13.18
C THR A 98 -4.17 -5.13 11.95
N PHE A 99 -4.04 -5.69 10.76
CA PHE A 99 -4.53 -5.08 9.53
C PHE A 99 -6.05 -4.86 9.55
N ASN A 100 -6.79 -5.68 10.31
CA ASN A 100 -8.25 -5.56 10.44
C ASN A 100 -8.69 -4.23 11.06
N GLU A 101 -7.86 -3.59 11.89
CA GLU A 101 -8.17 -2.25 12.40
C GLU A 101 -8.26 -1.22 11.27
N TYR A 102 -7.36 -1.28 10.28
CA TYR A 102 -7.42 -0.36 9.14
C TYR A 102 -8.66 -0.60 8.27
N ILE A 103 -9.07 -1.85 8.09
CA ILE A 103 -10.29 -2.18 7.35
C ILE A 103 -11.53 -1.65 8.08
N ARG A 104 -11.62 -1.81 9.40
CA ARG A 104 -12.73 -1.24 10.19
C ARG A 104 -12.81 0.28 10.05
N ILE A 105 -11.67 0.97 10.05
CA ILE A 105 -11.61 2.43 9.87
C ILE A 105 -12.06 2.82 8.46
N LEU A 106 -11.60 2.10 7.43
CA LEU A 106 -12.02 2.35 6.05
C LEU A 106 -13.54 2.19 5.90
N GLU A 107 -14.10 1.12 6.46
CA GLU A 107 -15.54 0.82 6.41
C GLU A 107 -16.40 1.80 7.21
N SER A 108 -15.87 2.40 8.28
CA SER A 108 -16.63 3.41 9.05
C SER A 108 -16.81 4.74 8.31
N HIS A 109 -16.18 4.90 7.14
CA HIS A 109 -16.25 6.08 6.29
C HIS A 109 -16.81 5.75 4.88
N GLU A 110 -17.34 4.54 4.67
CA GLU A 110 -18.09 4.13 3.46
C GLU A 110 -19.58 4.49 3.54
#